data_AF-A0A158D5J2-F1
#
_entry.id   AF-A0A158D5J2-F1
#
_cell.length_a   1.000
_cell.length_b   1.000
_cell.length_c   1.000
_cell.angle_alpha   90.00
_cell.angle_beta   90.00
_cell.angle_gamma   90.00
#
_symmetry.space_group_name_H-M   'P 1'
#
loop_
_entity.id
_entity.type
_entity.pdbx_description
1 polymer ?
#
loop_
_entity_poly.entity_id
_entity_poly.type
_entity_poly.pdbx_seq_one_letter_code
_entity_poly.pdbx_strand_id
1 'polypeptide(L)'
;MQVSFDPLLVAIAINPALASYPILQRGRAFSINVLRSDQQTLAAYFWTQSGRTIDKLSSMPWKTGRSGAPILPDALAYFDCQAIGDIEAGHHRLVTGSVIDGAIRSPEAQPLIYAATGDLDGARRCTPSRSTNRSRSYACGGCPLAALRPPSTGRLTPVTKRASSLARKAITAAISSGFAARPSGMRSRNFAINCSSPSMSCVRSVSVRLGHTALTRTPSRT
;
A
#
# COMPACT_ATOMS: atom_id res chain seq x y z
N MET A 1 3.13 -7.87 2.57
CA MET A 1 1.82 -7.75 1.89
C MET A 1 2.01 -7.88 0.39
N GLN A 2 1.10 -8.52 -0.33
CA GLN A 2 1.12 -8.48 -1.79
C GLN A 2 0.63 -7.11 -2.28
N VAL A 3 1.26 -6.56 -3.31
CA VAL A 3 0.98 -5.22 -3.86
C VAL A 3 0.48 -5.29 -5.30
N SER A 4 0.99 -6.24 -6.10
CA SER A 4 0.62 -6.40 -7.50
C SER A 4 0.63 -7.88 -7.90
N PHE A 5 -0.13 -8.22 -8.94
CA PHE A 5 -0.12 -9.54 -9.58
C PHE A 5 0.80 -9.59 -10.79
N ASP A 6 0.83 -8.53 -11.60
CA ASP A 6 1.66 -8.43 -12.80
C ASP A 6 2.33 -7.04 -12.91
N PRO A 7 3.64 -6.92 -12.63
CA PRO A 7 4.52 -7.96 -12.11
C PRO A 7 4.13 -8.39 -10.67
N LEU A 8 4.58 -9.56 -10.23
CA LEU A 8 4.32 -10.05 -8.87
C LEU A 8 5.15 -9.26 -7.85
N LEU A 9 4.48 -8.36 -7.13
CA LEU A 9 5.12 -7.46 -6.17
C LEU A 9 4.65 -7.71 -4.74
N VAL A 10 5.59 -7.58 -3.81
CA VAL A 10 5.33 -7.58 -2.36
C VAL A 10 5.92 -6.34 -1.71
N ALA A 11 5.35 -5.91 -0.60
CA ALA A 11 5.91 -4.88 0.26
C ALA A 11 6.11 -5.36 1.70
N ILE A 12 7.20 -4.88 2.31
CA ILE A 12 7.54 -5.05 3.71
C ILE A 12 7.72 -3.67 4.37
N ALA A 13 7.32 -3.55 5.62
CA ALA A 13 7.63 -2.39 6.44
C ALA A 13 8.86 -2.71 7.30
N ILE A 14 9.90 -1.90 7.22
CA ILE A 14 11.14 -2.09 7.97
C ILE A 14 11.56 -0.79 8.66
N ASN A 15 11.91 -0.86 9.94
CA ASN A 15 12.43 0.28 10.67
C ASN A 15 13.90 0.51 10.25
N PRO A 16 14.28 1.70 9.75
CA PRO A 16 15.66 2.01 9.36
C PRO A 16 16.69 1.87 10.48
N ALA A 17 16.27 1.90 11.74
CA ALA A 17 17.13 1.66 12.89
C ALA A 17 17.56 0.19 13.02
N LEU A 18 16.88 -0.77 12.38
CA LEU A 18 17.26 -2.19 12.46
C LEU A 18 18.47 -2.50 11.58
N ALA A 19 19.31 -3.44 12.03
CA ALA A 19 20.52 -3.89 11.32
C ALA A 19 20.24 -4.40 9.89
N SER A 20 19.05 -4.95 9.67
CA SER A 20 18.63 -5.51 8.39
C SER A 20 18.43 -4.45 7.30
N TYR A 21 18.11 -3.21 7.65
CA TYR A 21 17.83 -2.15 6.68
C TYR A 21 19.07 -1.74 5.84
N PRO A 22 20.24 -1.42 6.43
CA PRO A 22 21.44 -1.14 5.62
C PRO A 22 21.96 -2.35 4.84
N ILE A 23 21.65 -3.58 5.27
CA ILE A 23 21.94 -4.79 4.49
C ILE A 23 21.03 -4.86 3.27
N LEU A 24 19.73 -4.64 3.46
CA LEU A 24 18.73 -4.58 2.40
C LEU A 24 19.04 -3.48 1.37
N GLN A 25 19.46 -2.29 1.81
CA GLN A 25 19.80 -1.19 0.91
C GLN A 25 21.02 -1.51 0.04
N ARG A 26 22.05 -2.15 0.60
CA ARG A 26 23.26 -2.53 -0.16
C ARG A 26 23.04 -3.73 -1.06
N GLY A 27 22.42 -4.79 -0.54
CA GLY A 27 22.19 -6.02 -1.29
C GLY A 27 21.03 -5.96 -2.27
N ARG A 28 20.11 -4.99 -2.08
CA ARG A 28 18.88 -4.83 -2.86
C ARG A 28 18.03 -6.11 -2.94
N ALA A 29 18.16 -7.01 -1.99
CA ALA A 29 17.54 -8.32 -1.98
C ALA A 29 17.03 -8.67 -0.59
N PHE A 30 15.92 -9.40 -0.52
CA PHE A 30 15.37 -9.94 0.73
C PHE A 30 14.53 -11.18 0.47
N SER A 31 14.40 -12.01 1.50
CA SER A 31 13.48 -13.12 1.54
C SER A 31 12.38 -12.87 2.57
N ILE A 32 11.17 -13.32 2.27
CA ILE A 32 10.07 -13.40 3.22
C ILE A 32 9.90 -14.89 3.55
N ASN A 33 10.12 -15.28 4.80
CA ASN A 33 9.89 -16.64 5.26
C ASN A 33 8.58 -16.68 6.07
N VAL A 34 7.60 -17.43 5.59
CA VAL A 34 6.31 -17.62 6.27
C VAL A 34 6.49 -18.72 7.31
N LEU A 35 6.37 -18.37 8.58
CA LEU A 35 6.54 -19.33 9.68
C LEU A 35 5.28 -20.18 9.88
N ARG A 36 5.47 -21.41 10.31
CA ARG A 36 4.40 -22.31 10.77
C ARG A 36 3.96 -21.96 12.19
N SER A 37 2.73 -22.35 12.55
CA SER A 37 2.12 -22.07 13.86
C SER A 37 2.92 -22.60 15.06
N ASP A 38 3.72 -23.64 14.88
CA ASP A 38 4.62 -24.25 15.88
C ASP A 38 5.97 -23.51 16.04
N GLN A 39 6.28 -22.54 15.17
CA GLN A 39 7.58 -21.85 15.13
C GLN A 39 7.60 -20.52 15.92
N GLN A 40 6.84 -20.42 17.01
CA GLN A 40 6.80 -19.21 17.85
C GLN A 40 8.17 -18.88 18.48
N THR A 41 8.90 -19.90 18.93
CA THR A 41 10.25 -19.73 19.50
C THR A 41 11.22 -19.12 18.49
N LEU A 42 11.11 -19.51 17.21
CA LEU A 42 11.92 -18.96 16.13
C LEU A 42 11.57 -17.50 15.86
N ALA A 43 10.27 -17.16 15.85
CA ALA A 43 9.83 -15.77 15.73
C ALA A 43 10.38 -14.90 16.88
N ALA A 44 10.31 -15.40 18.12
CA ALA A 44 10.83 -14.71 19.30
C ALA A 44 12.35 -14.53 19.26
N TYR A 45 13.09 -15.52 18.75
CA TYR A 45 14.53 -15.42 18.55
C TYR A 45 14.90 -14.28 17.59
N PHE A 46 14.26 -14.23 16.41
CA PHE A 46 14.53 -13.16 15.44
C PHE A 46 14.12 -11.77 15.94
N TRP A 47 13.13 -11.70 16.83
CA TRP A 47 12.69 -10.44 17.42
C TRP A 47 13.63 -9.91 18.51
N THR A 48 14.01 -10.78 19.46
CA THR A 48 14.74 -10.37 20.67
C THR A 48 16.22 -10.09 20.43
N GLN A 49 16.82 -10.75 19.44
CA GLN A 49 18.24 -10.59 19.16
C GLN A 49 18.49 -9.36 18.27
N SER A 50 19.64 -8.69 18.44
CA SER A 50 20.07 -7.61 17.54
C SER A 50 21.09 -8.14 16.54
N GLY A 51 20.80 -7.98 15.25
CA GLY A 51 21.71 -8.36 14.16
C GLY A 51 22.97 -7.49 14.07
N ARG A 52 23.13 -6.48 14.94
CA ARG A 52 24.36 -5.68 15.04
C ARG A 52 25.45 -6.38 15.86
N THR A 53 25.04 -7.23 16.79
CA THR A 53 25.95 -7.86 17.76
C THR A 53 26.11 -9.35 17.48
N ILE A 54 25.06 -10.00 16.98
CA ILE A 54 25.01 -11.44 16.80
C ILE A 54 24.57 -11.74 15.37
N ASP A 55 25.27 -12.67 14.72
CA ASP A 55 24.77 -13.28 13.49
C ASP A 55 23.63 -14.25 13.83
N LYS A 56 22.39 -13.78 13.63
CA LYS A 56 21.17 -14.56 13.89
C LYS A 56 21.06 -15.82 13.05
N LEU A 57 21.69 -15.85 11.88
CA LEU A 57 21.59 -16.98 10.96
C LEU A 57 22.61 -18.06 11.28
N SER A 58 23.69 -17.74 12.00
CA SER A 58 24.72 -18.71 12.39
C SER A 58 24.20 -19.86 13.25
N SER A 59 23.11 -19.65 13.99
CA SER A 59 22.55 -20.65 14.91
C SER A 59 21.46 -21.53 14.29
N MET A 60 21.22 -21.47 12.98
CA MET A 60 20.15 -22.24 12.33
C MET A 60 20.44 -22.58 10.87
N PRO A 61 19.83 -23.65 10.32
CA PRO A 61 19.99 -23.97 8.91
C PRO A 61 19.32 -22.91 8.03
N TRP A 62 20.05 -22.44 7.02
CA TRP A 62 19.54 -21.57 5.96
C TRP A 62 20.17 -21.92 4.61
N LYS A 63 19.51 -21.52 3.52
CA LYS A 63 19.99 -21.69 2.15
C LYS A 63 20.01 -20.36 1.42
N THR A 64 20.97 -20.17 0.53
CA THR A 64 21.01 -18.97 -0.32
C THR A 64 19.91 -19.06 -1.38
N GLY A 65 19.06 -18.05 -1.46
CA GLY A 65 18.07 -17.88 -2.52
C GLY A 65 18.68 -17.43 -3.84
N ARG A 66 17.86 -17.36 -4.88
CA ARG A 66 18.25 -16.85 -6.21
C ARG A 66 18.73 -15.40 -6.15
N SER A 67 18.17 -14.58 -5.26
CA SER A 67 18.58 -13.20 -5.04
C SER A 67 19.88 -13.06 -4.22
N GLY A 68 20.34 -14.15 -3.61
CA GLY A 68 21.38 -14.14 -2.58
C GLY A 68 20.84 -13.99 -1.15
N ALA A 69 19.54 -13.72 -0.95
CA ALA A 69 18.95 -13.62 0.38
C ALA A 69 18.82 -14.99 1.09
N PRO A 70 18.91 -15.03 2.43
CA PRO A 70 18.84 -16.28 3.19
C PRO A 70 17.40 -16.81 3.28
N ILE A 71 17.17 -18.08 2.95
CA ILE A 71 15.89 -18.78 3.02
C ILE A 71 15.94 -19.85 4.10
N LEU A 72 14.93 -19.88 4.97
CA LEU A 72 14.80 -20.87 6.03
C LEU A 72 14.16 -22.15 5.45
N PRO A 73 14.86 -23.31 5.48
CA PRO A 73 14.36 -24.52 4.83
C PRO A 73 13.06 -25.04 5.44
N ASP A 74 12.88 -24.80 6.73
CA ASP A 74 11.74 -25.27 7.52
C ASP A 74 10.59 -24.26 7.57
N ALA A 75 10.66 -23.15 6.84
CA ALA A 75 9.52 -22.24 6.70
C ALA A 75 8.36 -22.92 5.95
N LEU A 76 7.12 -22.56 6.29
CA LEU A 76 5.91 -23.02 5.60
C LEU A 76 5.97 -22.70 4.10
N ALA A 77 6.35 -21.47 3.80
CA ALA A 77 6.56 -20.97 2.46
C ALA A 77 7.64 -19.88 2.48
N TYR A 78 8.19 -19.56 1.32
CA TYR A 78 9.08 -18.42 1.17
C TYR A 78 8.83 -17.66 -0.13
N PHE A 79 9.21 -16.39 -0.12
CA PHE A 79 9.31 -15.54 -1.30
C PHE A 79 10.70 -14.95 -1.34
N ASP A 80 11.40 -15.12 -2.46
CA ASP A 80 12.68 -14.51 -2.72
C ASP A 80 12.50 -13.27 -3.60
N CYS A 81 13.00 -12.13 -3.14
CA CYS A 81 12.60 -10.82 -3.67
C CYS A 81 13.79 -9.94 -4.01
N GLN A 82 13.71 -9.28 -5.16
CA GLN A 82 14.58 -8.16 -5.52
C GLN A 82 13.90 -6.84 -5.14
N ALA A 83 14.54 -6.04 -4.28
CA ALA A 83 14.03 -4.73 -3.88
C ALA A 83 14.09 -3.73 -5.05
N ILE A 84 12.92 -3.19 -5.41
CA ILE A 84 12.78 -2.25 -6.53
C ILE A 84 12.77 -0.79 -6.06
N GLY A 85 12.31 -0.53 -4.84
CA GLY A 85 12.27 0.82 -4.28
C GLY A 85 11.62 0.84 -2.90
N ASP A 86 11.68 2.00 -2.25
CA ASP A 86 11.06 2.20 -0.95
C ASP A 86 10.58 3.64 -0.75
N ILE A 87 9.58 3.77 0.11
CA ILE A 87 8.99 5.07 0.48
C ILE A 87 9.00 5.24 2.00
N GLU A 88 9.04 6.49 2.44
CA GLU A 88 8.93 6.82 3.86
C GLU A 88 7.49 6.60 4.36
N ALA A 89 7.36 5.96 5.52
CA ALA A 89 6.10 5.67 6.18
C ALA A 89 6.24 5.91 7.69
N GLY A 90 6.53 7.16 8.05
CA GLY A 90 6.86 7.56 9.42
C GLY A 90 8.19 6.96 9.88
N HIS A 91 8.20 6.25 11.02
CA HIS A 91 9.40 5.61 11.54
C HIS A 91 9.77 4.29 10.83
N HIS A 92 8.99 3.90 9.82
CA HIS A 92 9.27 2.76 8.96
C HIS A 92 9.48 3.22 7.51
N ARG A 93 10.15 2.37 6.74
CA ARG A 93 10.15 2.46 5.28
C ARG A 93 9.36 1.30 4.72
N LEU A 94 8.50 1.60 3.75
CA LEU A 94 7.78 0.60 3.00
C LEU A 94 8.61 0.24 1.77
N VAL A 95 9.25 -0.91 1.83
CA VAL A 95 10.10 -1.43 0.75
C VAL A 95 9.26 -2.33 -0.14
N THR A 96 9.25 -2.05 -1.43
CA THR A 96 8.62 -2.89 -2.44
C THR A 96 9.67 -3.76 -3.13
N GLY A 97 9.35 -5.03 -3.36
CA GLY A 97 10.20 -5.97 -4.08
C GLY A 97 9.42 -6.80 -5.09
N SER A 98 10.09 -7.13 -6.20
CA SER A 98 9.62 -8.11 -7.17
C SER A 98 9.96 -9.50 -6.69
N VAL A 99 8.97 -10.40 -6.66
CA VAL A 99 9.19 -11.81 -6.33
C VAL A 99 9.83 -12.48 -7.54
N ILE A 100 11.00 -13.10 -7.34
CA ILE A 100 11.77 -13.78 -8.40
C ILE A 100 11.83 -15.30 -8.22
N ASP A 101 11.52 -15.77 -7.01
CA ASP A 101 11.38 -17.19 -6.67
C ASP A 101 10.46 -17.33 -5.45
N GLY A 102 9.88 -18.50 -5.26
CA GLY A 102 9.02 -18.78 -4.11
C GLY A 102 8.44 -20.18 -4.17
N ALA A 103 8.19 -20.75 -3.01
CA ALA A 103 7.56 -22.06 -2.91
C ALA A 103 6.77 -22.21 -1.61
N ILE A 104 5.73 -23.03 -1.67
CA ILE A 104 5.08 -23.61 -0.49
C ILE A 104 5.80 -24.93 -0.20
N ARG A 105 6.30 -25.09 1.03
CA ARG A 105 7.06 -26.28 1.46
C ARG A 105 6.24 -27.22 2.33
N SER A 106 5.32 -26.67 3.13
CA SER A 106 4.47 -27.43 4.03
C SER A 106 3.00 -27.03 3.81
N PRO A 107 2.35 -27.54 2.76
CA PRO A 107 0.98 -27.12 2.39
C PRO A 107 -0.06 -27.44 3.46
N GLU A 108 0.16 -28.49 4.26
CA GLU A 108 -0.74 -28.91 5.35
C GLU A 108 -0.53 -28.11 6.64
N ALA A 109 0.57 -27.37 6.76
CA ALA A 109 0.87 -26.61 7.96
C ALA A 109 0.07 -25.31 8.03
N GLN A 110 -0.28 -24.89 9.25
CA GLN A 110 -0.92 -23.60 9.47
C GLN A 110 0.13 -22.50 9.64
N PRO A 111 -0.08 -21.29 9.08
CA PRO A 111 0.84 -20.19 9.27
C PRO A 111 0.78 -19.64 10.70
N LEU A 112 1.91 -19.14 11.21
CA LEU A 112 1.95 -18.40 12.46
C LEU A 112 1.23 -17.06 12.28
N ILE A 113 0.09 -16.90 12.93
CA ILE A 113 -0.67 -15.66 12.93
C ILE A 113 -0.10 -14.74 14.02
N TYR A 114 0.05 -13.45 13.69
CA TYR A 114 0.58 -12.45 14.61
C TYR A 114 -0.21 -12.36 15.94
N ALA A 115 -1.53 -12.56 15.92
CA ALA A 115 -2.33 -12.60 17.15
C ALA A 115 -1.91 -13.71 18.13
N ALA A 116 -1.30 -14.79 17.62
CA ALA A 116 -0.80 -15.90 18.44
C ALA A 116 0.56 -15.61 19.09
N THR A 117 1.27 -14.55 18.69
CA THR A 117 2.58 -14.20 19.27
C THR A 117 2.48 -13.36 20.56
N GLY A 118 1.26 -13.11 21.06
CA GLY A 118 1.05 -12.40 22.31
C GLY A 118 1.30 -10.90 22.21
N ASP A 119 2.29 -10.39 22.94
CA ASP A 119 2.74 -8.98 22.92
C ASP A 119 4.25 -8.91 22.66
N LEU A 120 4.75 -9.78 21.80
CA LEU A 120 6.19 -9.95 21.52
C LEU A 120 6.87 -8.61 21.19
N ASP A 121 6.19 -7.76 20.41
CA ASP A 121 6.67 -6.45 19.99
C ASP A 121 6.19 -5.28 20.86
N GLY A 122 5.40 -5.55 21.90
CA GLY A 122 4.86 -4.53 22.78
C GLY A 122 3.80 -3.64 22.13
N ALA A 123 3.20 -4.07 21.01
CA ALA A 123 2.19 -3.29 20.28
C ALA A 123 0.97 -2.94 21.15
N ARG A 124 0.68 -3.71 22.21
CA ARG A 124 -0.39 -3.39 23.17
C ARG A 124 -0.22 -2.05 23.85
N ARG A 125 1.01 -1.54 23.98
CA ARG A 125 1.28 -0.19 24.52
C ARG A 125 0.84 0.93 23.59
N CYS A 126 0.79 0.66 22.29
CA CYS A 126 0.41 1.64 21.28
C CYS A 126 -1.11 1.64 21.02
N THR A 127 -1.82 0.58 21.41
CA THR A 127 -3.28 0.59 21.40
C THR A 127 -3.79 1.37 22.60
N PRO A 128 -4.65 2.40 22.41
CA PRO A 128 -5.29 3.06 23.53
C PRO A 128 -6.02 2.01 24.35
N SER A 129 -5.78 1.98 25.66
CA SER A 129 -6.52 1.10 26.54
C SER A 129 -8.00 1.43 26.35
N ARG A 130 -8.75 0.48 25.83
CA ARG A 130 -10.20 0.59 25.81
C ARG A 130 -10.60 0.56 27.27
N SER A 131 -10.83 1.72 27.87
CA SER A 131 -11.21 1.82 29.27
C SER A 131 -12.47 0.97 29.46
N THR A 132 -12.29 -0.22 30.02
CA THR A 132 -13.39 -1.04 30.49
C THR A 132 -13.85 -0.44 31.81
N ASN A 133 -14.41 0.77 31.73
CA ASN A 133 -15.25 1.26 32.80
C ASN A 133 -16.62 0.59 32.64
N ARG A 134 -16.67 -0.71 32.98
CA ARG A 134 -17.90 -1.54 33.02
C ARG A 134 -18.39 -1.72 34.46
N SER A 135 -18.23 -0.68 35.27
CA SER A 135 -18.83 -0.54 36.60
C SER A 135 -19.17 0.93 36.87
N ARG A 136 -20.09 1.48 36.09
CA ARG A 136 -20.93 2.58 36.57
C ARG A 136 -22.35 2.06 36.65
N SER A 137 -22.75 1.74 37.87
CA SER A 137 -24.13 1.76 38.33
C SER A 137 -24.80 3.02 37.80
N TYR A 138 -25.92 2.86 37.10
CA TYR A 138 -26.84 3.95 36.81
C TYR A 138 -27.58 4.30 38.11
N ALA A 139 -26.93 5.07 38.98
CA ALA A 139 -27.64 5.91 39.92
C ALA A 139 -27.99 7.20 39.19
N CYS A 140 -29.28 7.41 39.01
CA CYS A 140 -29.88 8.56 38.35
C CYS A 140 -29.60 9.84 39.15
N GLY A 141 -29.11 10.89 38.49
CA GLY A 141 -28.91 12.20 39.08
C GLY A 141 -28.16 13.14 38.15
N GLY A 142 -28.86 13.80 37.23
CA GLY A 142 -28.38 15.03 36.55
C GLY A 142 -27.51 14.88 35.30
N CYS A 143 -28.05 14.27 34.24
CA CYS A 143 -28.02 14.62 32.80
C CYS A 143 -26.82 15.35 32.09
N PRO A 144 -26.60 15.12 30.77
CA PRO A 144 -25.49 14.28 30.29
C PRO A 144 -24.81 14.78 29.00
N LEU A 145 -23.48 14.73 28.90
CA LEU A 145 -22.78 14.75 27.60
C LEU A 145 -22.16 13.39 27.32
N ALA A 146 -23.01 12.48 26.84
CA ALA A 146 -22.61 11.21 26.28
C ALA A 146 -22.13 11.41 24.84
N ALA A 147 -20.97 10.85 24.51
CA ALA A 147 -20.45 10.81 23.15
C ALA A 147 -21.48 10.13 22.23
N LEU A 148 -22.01 10.90 21.28
CA LEU A 148 -22.95 10.40 20.27
C LEU A 148 -22.22 9.42 19.35
N ARG A 149 -22.68 8.16 19.33
CA ARG A 149 -22.36 7.19 18.27
C ARG A 149 -22.71 7.80 16.91
N PRO A 150 -21.96 7.51 15.82
CA PRO A 150 -22.41 7.90 14.49
C PRO A 150 -23.81 7.27 14.27
N PRO A 151 -24.79 8.04 13.80
CA PRO A 151 -26.18 7.59 13.80
C PRO A 151 -26.32 6.38 12.88
N SER A 152 -26.81 5.27 13.46
CA SER A 152 -27.29 4.14 12.69
C SER A 152 -28.44 4.60 11.79
N THR A 153 -28.25 4.49 10.48
CA THR A 153 -29.23 4.82 9.45
C THR A 153 -30.51 4.02 9.67
N GLY A 154 -31.58 4.70 10.10
CA GLY A 154 -32.82 4.04 10.46
C GLY A 154 -34.06 4.93 10.36
N ARG A 155 -34.27 5.60 9.21
CA ARG A 155 -35.61 5.92 8.66
C ARG A 155 -35.49 6.68 7.34
N LEU A 156 -36.10 6.15 6.28
CA LEU A 156 -36.42 6.90 5.06
C LEU A 156 -37.70 7.69 5.32
N THR A 157 -37.58 8.98 5.58
CA THR A 157 -38.67 9.92 5.30
C THR A 157 -38.11 11.04 4.42
N PRO A 158 -38.71 11.30 3.24
CA PRO A 158 -38.26 12.40 2.42
C PRO A 158 -38.59 13.73 3.13
N VAL A 159 -37.58 14.59 3.28
CA VAL A 159 -37.77 15.94 3.80
C VAL A 159 -38.40 16.79 2.70
N THR A 160 -39.72 16.97 2.74
CA THR A 160 -40.43 17.89 1.85
C THR A 160 -40.32 19.31 2.40
N LYS A 161 -39.34 20.11 1.94
CA LYS A 161 -39.37 21.56 2.16
C LYS A 161 -40.51 22.17 1.33
N ARG A 162 -41.47 22.81 1.99
CA ARG A 162 -42.46 23.69 1.34
C ARG A 162 -41.77 24.96 0.80
N ALA A 163 -41.99 25.21 -0.49
CA ALA A 163 -41.89 26.49 -1.22
C ALA A 163 -40.62 27.37 -1.05
N SER A 164 -39.68 27.23 -1.98
CA SER A 164 -38.94 28.34 -2.59
C SER A 164 -38.51 27.96 -4.01
N SER A 165 -39.48 27.59 -4.86
CA SER A 165 -39.22 27.01 -6.18
C SER A 165 -39.11 28.02 -7.33
N LEU A 166 -39.17 29.34 -7.12
CA LEU A 166 -39.20 30.32 -8.23
C LEU A 166 -38.18 31.48 -8.11
N ALA A 167 -36.92 31.21 -7.75
CA ALA A 167 -35.88 32.25 -7.83
C ALA A 167 -34.46 31.78 -8.24
N ARG A 168 -34.24 30.51 -8.64
CA ARG A 168 -32.90 30.05 -9.07
C ARG A 168 -32.89 29.11 -10.28
N LYS A 169 -34.01 28.97 -10.99
CA LYS A 169 -34.10 28.20 -12.24
C LYS A 169 -34.36 29.08 -13.47
N ALA A 170 -33.70 30.23 -13.53
CA ALA A 170 -33.42 30.85 -14.83
C ALA A 170 -32.15 30.18 -15.38
N ILE A 171 -32.33 29.21 -16.27
CA ILE A 171 -31.23 28.59 -17.02
C ILE A 171 -30.74 29.65 -18.01
N THR A 172 -29.50 30.13 -17.83
CA THR A 172 -28.79 30.83 -18.91
C THR A 172 -28.63 29.86 -20.08
N ALA A 173 -28.95 30.32 -21.29
CA ALA A 173 -28.87 29.52 -22.50
C ALA A 173 -27.47 28.91 -22.68
N ALA A 174 -27.41 27.66 -23.13
CA ALA A 174 -26.17 26.96 -23.39
C ALA A 174 -25.41 27.64 -24.54
N ILE A 175 -24.21 28.14 -24.26
CA ILE A 175 -23.35 28.85 -25.24
C ILE A 175 -22.44 27.91 -26.05
N SER A 176 -22.60 26.58 -25.92
CA SER A 176 -21.90 25.62 -26.77
C SER A 176 -22.65 24.30 -26.89
N SER A 177 -22.78 23.81 -28.11
CA SER A 177 -23.18 22.44 -28.43
C SER A 177 -21.94 21.60 -28.76
N GLY A 178 -21.98 20.30 -28.43
CA GLY A 178 -20.95 19.33 -28.81
C GLY A 178 -21.61 18.06 -29.34
N PHE A 179 -21.27 17.65 -30.56
CA PHE A 179 -21.72 16.39 -31.14
C PHE A 179 -20.74 15.27 -30.78
N ALA A 180 -21.25 14.12 -30.33
CA ALA A 180 -20.43 12.94 -30.09
C ALA A 180 -20.08 12.26 -31.43
N ALA A 181 -18.82 12.34 -31.86
CA ALA A 181 -18.32 11.60 -33.02
C ALA A 181 -17.43 10.44 -32.56
N ARG A 182 -18.00 9.25 -32.46
CA ARG A 182 -17.23 7.99 -32.46
C ARG A 182 -17.05 7.56 -33.92
N PRO A 183 -15.83 7.47 -34.47
CA PRO A 183 -15.62 6.75 -35.72
C PRO A 183 -15.59 5.25 -35.42
N SER A 184 -16.49 4.50 -36.05
CA SER A 184 -16.38 3.07 -36.26
C SER A 184 -15.45 2.79 -37.45
N GLY A 185 -14.67 1.70 -37.41
CA GLY A 185 -13.98 1.17 -38.60
C GLY A 185 -12.55 0.70 -38.37
N MET A 186 -12.34 -0.62 -38.46
CA MET A 186 -11.07 -1.34 -38.33
C MET A 186 -10.31 -1.39 -39.68
N ARG A 187 -8.97 -1.33 -39.68
CA ARG A 187 -8.12 -2.02 -40.67
C ARG A 187 -6.79 -2.47 -40.06
N SER A 188 -6.45 -3.74 -40.30
CA SER A 188 -5.16 -4.39 -40.04
C SER A 188 -4.15 -4.07 -41.14
N ARG A 189 -2.88 -3.91 -40.78
CA ARG A 189 -1.74 -4.26 -41.66
C ARG A 189 -0.43 -4.39 -40.85
N ASN A 190 0.06 -5.63 -40.77
CA ASN A 190 1.47 -5.93 -40.52
C ASN A 190 2.34 -5.30 -41.61
N PHE A 191 3.49 -4.72 -41.25
CA PHE A 191 4.79 -4.90 -41.92
C PHE A 191 5.89 -4.21 -41.10
N ALA A 192 6.96 -4.94 -40.80
CA ALA A 192 8.17 -4.47 -40.13
C ALA A 192 9.22 -4.02 -41.15
N ILE A 193 9.93 -2.90 -40.92
CA ILE A 193 11.28 -2.62 -41.46
C ILE A 193 12.07 -1.74 -40.47
N ASN A 194 13.34 -2.10 -40.26
CA ASN A 194 14.39 -1.40 -39.50
C ASN A 194 14.69 0.03 -40.00
N CYS A 195 15.22 0.89 -39.10
CA CYS A 195 16.43 1.74 -39.28
C CYS A 195 16.39 3.11 -38.54
N SER A 196 17.35 3.28 -37.61
CA SER A 196 18.32 4.40 -37.45
C SER A 196 17.89 5.88 -37.31
N SER A 197 17.91 6.36 -36.05
CA SER A 197 18.43 7.67 -35.53
C SER A 197 17.89 9.02 -36.10
N PRO A 198 18.27 10.20 -35.53
CA PRO A 198 17.38 11.03 -34.72
C PRO A 198 17.03 12.38 -35.39
N SER A 199 15.88 12.98 -35.03
CA SER A 199 15.68 14.42 -35.28
C SER A 199 15.24 15.13 -34.00
N MET A 200 16.13 15.98 -33.49
CA MET A 200 15.75 17.05 -32.58
C MET A 200 14.85 18.03 -33.33
N SER A 201 13.74 18.43 -32.72
CA SER A 201 13.11 19.71 -33.05
C SER A 201 12.67 20.45 -31.79
N CYS A 202 13.36 21.57 -31.58
CA CYS A 202 13.00 22.81 -30.88
C CYS A 202 12.01 22.76 -29.70
N VAL A 203 12.53 23.08 -28.51
CA VAL A 203 11.78 23.59 -27.36
C VAL A 203 11.29 25.01 -27.67
N ARG A 204 9.99 25.29 -27.58
CA ARG A 204 9.45 26.66 -27.51
C ARG A 204 9.31 27.06 -26.04
N SER A 205 10.15 27.98 -25.58
CA SER A 205 10.01 28.61 -24.26
C SER A 205 8.82 29.57 -24.24
N VAL A 206 7.94 29.42 -23.24
CA VAL A 206 6.88 30.39 -22.95
C VAL A 206 7.27 31.18 -21.71
N SER A 207 7.47 32.49 -21.88
CA SER A 207 7.60 33.45 -20.78
C SER A 207 6.21 33.89 -20.34
N VAL A 208 5.90 33.78 -19.04
CA VAL A 208 4.68 34.34 -18.44
C VAL A 208 5.11 35.22 -17.27
N ARG A 209 4.80 36.52 -17.35
CA ARG A 209 4.97 37.49 -16.25
C ARG A 209 3.93 37.19 -15.16
N LEU A 210 4.30 37.35 -13.88
CA LEU A 210 3.43 37.09 -12.73
C LEU A 210 2.11 37.86 -12.87
N GLY A 211 0.96 37.14 -12.84
CA GLY A 211 -0.37 37.74 -12.67
C GLY A 211 -1.46 37.41 -13.70
N HIS A 212 -1.22 36.62 -14.74
CA HIS A 212 -2.26 36.27 -15.73
C HIS A 212 -2.42 34.75 -15.92
N THR A 213 -3.59 34.20 -15.59
CA THR A 213 -3.99 32.83 -15.93
C THR A 213 -4.70 32.84 -17.29
N ALA A 214 -3.93 32.68 -18.37
CA ALA A 214 -4.51 32.41 -19.69
C ALA A 214 -4.76 30.91 -19.84
N LEU A 215 -6.03 30.53 -19.68
CA LEU A 215 -6.54 29.20 -19.98
C LEU A 215 -6.75 29.03 -21.49
N THR A 216 -6.51 27.79 -21.95
CA THR A 216 -7.02 27.16 -23.20
C THR A 216 -6.26 27.53 -24.49
N ARG A 217 -6.07 26.69 -25.53
CA ARG A 217 -6.65 25.42 -26.03
C ARG A 217 -5.56 24.62 -26.77
N THR A 218 -5.62 23.29 -26.77
CA THR A 218 -4.83 22.45 -27.69
C THR A 218 -5.66 22.20 -28.97
N PRO A 219 -5.28 22.73 -30.14
CA PRO A 219 -5.90 22.31 -31.40
C PRO A 219 -5.32 20.97 -31.86
N SER A 220 -6.21 20.16 -32.43
CA SER A 220 -6.01 18.80 -32.90
C SER A 220 -5.22 18.70 -34.21
N ARG A 221 -4.48 17.60 -34.29
CA ARG A 221 -3.85 16.86 -35.41
C ARG A 221 -4.34 17.12 -36.86
N THR A 222 -3.38 17.25 -37.77
CA THR A 222 -3.36 16.58 -39.10
C THR A 222 -2.02 15.90 -39.24
#